data_AF-A0A8C5Y440-F1
#
_entry.id   AF-A0A8C5Y440-F1
#
_cell.length_a   1.000
_cell.length_b   1.000
_cell.length_c   1.000
_cell.angle_alpha   90.00
_cell.angle_beta   90.00
_cell.angle_gamma   90.00
#
_symmetry.space_group_name_H-M   'P 1'
#
loop_
_entity.id
_entity.type
_entity.pdbx_description
1 polymer ?
#
loop_
_entity_poly.entity_id
_entity_poly.type
_entity_poly.pdbx_seq_one_letter_code
_entity_poly.pdbx_strand_id
1 'polypeptide(L)'
;MSHVEEAARRLSKSGRSLYAVLELKKGASPEDVKKAYRHLSSCVYCSLAAVSVVAAVFAVEHLNHLLRITSRESLQGQEPKVTLETLTMTKMIKS
;
A
#
# COMPACT_ATOMS: atom_id res chain seq x y z
N MET A 1 -20.74 -18.46 -13.87
CA MET A 1 -21.47 -17.71 -14.92
C MET A 1 -21.90 -16.29 -14.49
N SER A 2 -22.15 -16.03 -13.21
CA SER A 2 -22.63 -14.72 -12.71
C SER A 2 -21.76 -13.50 -13.08
N HIS A 3 -20.44 -13.63 -13.03
CA HIS A 3 -19.53 -12.50 -13.30
C HIS A 3 -19.56 -12.01 -14.76
N VAL A 4 -19.83 -12.92 -15.70
CA VAL A 4 -19.91 -12.57 -17.14
C VAL A 4 -21.19 -11.79 -17.42
N GLU A 5 -22.31 -12.21 -16.84
CA GLU A 5 -23.56 -11.45 -16.93
C GLU A 5 -23.45 -10.06 -16.32
N GLU A 6 -22.79 -9.92 -15.18
CA GLU A 6 -22.60 -8.62 -14.55
C GLU A 6 -21.74 -7.70 -15.40
N ALA A 7 -20.66 -8.22 -15.99
CA ALA A 7 -19.86 -7.48 -16.95
C ALA A 7 -20.69 -7.05 -18.17
N ALA A 8 -21.52 -7.94 -18.71
CA ALA A 8 -22.41 -7.63 -19.83
C ALA A 8 -23.45 -6.55 -19.47
N ARG A 9 -24.07 -6.63 -18.28
CA ARG A 9 -25.00 -5.61 -17.76
C ARG A 9 -24.33 -4.24 -17.63
N ARG A 10 -23.11 -4.20 -17.07
CA ARG A 10 -22.33 -2.95 -16.93
C ARG A 10 -21.98 -2.33 -18.27
N LEU A 11 -21.56 -3.15 -19.24
CA LEU A 11 -21.27 -2.69 -20.59
C LEU A 11 -22.53 -2.14 -21.26
N SER A 12 -23.66 -2.85 -21.13
CA SER A 12 -24.96 -2.40 -21.64
C SER A 12 -25.38 -1.06 -21.03
N LYS A 13 -25.19 -0.87 -19.71
CA LYS A 13 -25.47 0.40 -19.03
C LYS A 13 -24.60 1.55 -19.53
N SER A 14 -23.34 1.27 -19.88
CA SER A 14 -22.41 2.26 -20.43
C SER A 14 -22.62 2.56 -21.92
N GLY A 15 -23.47 1.78 -22.62
CA GLY A 15 -23.68 1.89 -24.06
C GLY A 15 -22.46 1.49 -24.92
N ARG A 16 -21.36 1.01 -24.31
CA ARG A 16 -20.14 0.61 -25.02
C ARG A 16 -20.16 -0.88 -25.31
N SER A 17 -19.85 -1.23 -26.55
CA SER A 17 -19.61 -2.63 -26.93
C SER A 17 -18.24 -3.10 -26.43
N LEU A 18 -18.10 -4.41 -26.19
CA LEU A 18 -16.81 -5.01 -25.82
C LEU A 18 -15.70 -4.67 -26.84
N TYR A 19 -16.02 -4.69 -28.13
CA TYR A 19 -15.09 -4.32 -29.20
C TYR A 19 -14.63 -2.86 -29.09
N ALA A 20 -15.52 -1.95 -28.73
CA ALA A 20 -15.17 -0.54 -28.49
C ALA A 20 -14.34 -0.33 -27.22
N VAL A 21 -14.47 -1.23 -26.22
CA VAL A 21 -13.63 -1.20 -25.01
C VAL A 21 -12.22 -1.73 -25.31
N LEU A 22 -12.12 -2.75 -26.18
CA LEU A 22 -10.84 -3.30 -26.63
C LEU A 22 -10.22 -2.52 -27.81
N GLU A 23 -10.89 -1.46 -28.28
CA GLU A 23 -10.49 -0.64 -29.43
C GLU A 23 -10.30 -1.45 -30.73
N LEU A 24 -11.14 -2.47 -30.91
CA LEU A 24 -11.13 -3.36 -32.07
C LEU A 24 -12.34 -3.11 -32.97
N LYS A 25 -12.19 -3.44 -34.26
CA LYS A 25 -13.33 -3.52 -35.19
C LYS A 25 -14.22 -4.72 -34.85
N LYS A 26 -15.52 -4.57 -35.06
CA LYS A 26 -16.48 -5.66 -34.91
C LYS A 26 -16.14 -6.78 -35.91
N GLY A 27 -16.01 -8.02 -35.42
CA GLY A 27 -15.58 -9.16 -36.24
C GLY A 27 -14.07 -9.39 -36.28
N ALA A 28 -13.29 -8.75 -35.41
CA ALA A 28 -11.86 -9.05 -35.25
C ALA A 28 -11.61 -10.53 -34.87
N SER A 29 -10.45 -11.06 -35.25
CA SER A 29 -10.08 -12.45 -34.98
C SER A 29 -10.00 -12.72 -33.47
N PRO A 30 -10.33 -13.92 -33.00
CA PRO A 30 -10.18 -14.28 -31.59
C PRO A 30 -8.76 -14.04 -31.05
N GLU A 31 -7.75 -14.18 -31.90
CA GLU A 31 -6.34 -13.95 -31.61
C GLU A 31 -6.08 -12.46 -31.31
N ASP A 32 -6.67 -11.56 -32.10
CA ASP A 32 -6.56 -10.11 -31.91
C ASP A 32 -7.27 -9.67 -30.64
N VAL A 33 -8.45 -10.23 -30.36
CA VAL A 33 -9.19 -10.00 -29.11
C VAL A 33 -8.34 -10.41 -27.90
N LYS A 34 -7.70 -11.59 -27.95
CA LYS A 34 -6.80 -12.06 -26.89
C LYS A 34 -5.57 -11.16 -26.74
N LYS A 35 -5.02 -10.64 -27.85
CA LYS A 35 -3.86 -9.74 -27.82
C LYS A 35 -4.21 -8.39 -27.19
N ALA A 36 -5.32 -7.77 -27.63
CA ALA A 36 -5.79 -6.50 -27.10
C ALA A 36 -6.13 -6.61 -25.60
N TYR A 37 -6.80 -7.68 -25.17
CA TYR A 37 -7.12 -7.91 -23.76
C TYR A 37 -5.86 -8.00 -22.88
N ARG A 38 -4.84 -8.74 -23.32
CA ARG A 38 -3.56 -8.86 -22.59
C ARG A 38 -2.84 -7.51 -22.47
N HIS A 39 -2.84 -6.73 -23.54
CA HIS A 39 -2.24 -5.41 -23.54
C HIS A 39 -2.93 -4.46 -22.55
N LEU A 40 -4.27 -4.39 -22.61
CA LEU A 40 -5.05 -3.55 -21.69
C LEU A 40 -4.87 -3.97 -20.22
N SER A 41 -4.87 -5.29 -19.98
CA SER A 41 -4.71 -5.85 -18.63
C SER A 41 -3.32 -5.54 -18.06
N SER A 42 -2.27 -5.59 -18.89
CA SER A 42 -0.92 -5.19 -18.51
C SER A 42 -0.85 -3.72 -18.10
N CYS A 43 -1.46 -2.83 -18.88
CA CYS A 43 -1.46 -1.39 -18.59
C CYS A 43 -2.17 -1.06 -17.27
N VAL A 44 -3.32 -1.68 -17.00
CA VAL A 44 -4.06 -1.47 -15.75
C VAL A 44 -3.28 -2.00 -14.54
N TYR A 45 -2.63 -3.15 -14.68
CA TYR A 45 -1.84 -3.74 -13.60
C TYR A 45 -0.62 -2.87 -13.22
N CYS A 46 0.09 -2.30 -14.20
CA CYS A 46 1.21 -1.40 -13.94
C CYS A 46 0.80 -0.15 -13.15
N SER A 47 -0.32 0.48 -13.53
CA SER A 47 -0.84 1.66 -12.85
C SER A 47 -1.28 1.36 -11.42
N LEU A 48 -1.95 0.23 -11.20
CA LEU A 48 -2.41 -0.17 -9.87
C LEU A 48 -1.23 -0.52 -8.96
N ALA A 49 -0.24 -1.26 -9.49
CA ALA A 49 0.99 -1.58 -8.76
C ALA A 49 1.76 -0.32 -8.35
N ALA A 50 1.87 0.68 -9.24
CA ALA A 50 2.52 1.95 -8.92
C ALA A 50 1.80 2.68 -7.77
N VAL A 51 0.47 2.77 -7.81
CA VAL A 51 -0.33 3.39 -6.72
C VAL A 51 -0.16 2.65 -5.40
N SER A 52 -0.19 1.30 -5.43
CA SER A 52 0.01 0.49 -4.22
C SER A 52 1.39 0.68 -3.60
N VAL A 53 2.45 0.75 -4.41
CA VAL A 53 3.82 0.99 -3.92
C VAL A 53 3.92 2.37 -3.26
N VAL A 54 3.40 3.42 -3.90
CA VAL A 54 3.41 4.78 -3.33
C VAL A 54 2.66 4.83 -1.99
N ALA A 55 1.48 4.19 -1.92
CA ALA A 55 0.70 4.13 -0.68
C ALA A 55 1.44 3.36 0.44
N ALA A 56 2.11 2.25 0.10
CA ALA A 56 2.89 1.48 1.07
C ALA A 56 4.09 2.27 1.60
N VAL A 57 4.83 2.96 0.71
CA VAL A 57 5.95 3.83 1.11
C VAL A 57 5.46 4.95 2.02
N PHE A 58 4.34 5.59 1.68
CA PHE A 58 3.76 6.64 2.50
C PHE A 58 3.34 6.13 3.88
N ALA A 59 2.71 4.95 3.95
CA ALA A 59 2.32 4.34 5.23
C ALA A 59 3.54 3.97 6.09
N VAL A 60 4.60 3.42 5.49
CA VAL A 60 5.86 3.11 6.17
C VAL A 60 6.53 4.37 6.69
N GLU A 61 6.61 5.43 5.89
CA GLU A 61 7.20 6.70 6.29
C GLU A 61 6.40 7.35 7.44
N HIS A 62 5.07 7.33 7.33
CA HIS A 62 4.19 7.86 8.36
C HIS A 62 4.36 7.11 9.69
N LEU A 63 4.48 5.78 9.64
CA LEU A 63 4.73 4.95 10.82
C LEU A 63 6.14 5.17 11.40
N ASN A 64 7.15 5.34 10.54
CA ASN A 64 8.52 5.64 10.94
C ASN A 64 8.63 6.99 11.66
N HIS A 65 7.90 8.01 11.19
CA HIS A 65 7.83 9.32 11.84
C HIS A 65 7.16 9.22 13.22
N LEU A 66 6.08 8.45 13.34
CA LEU A 66 5.43 8.21 14.64
C LEU A 66 6.36 7.46 15.60
N LEU A 67 7.05 6.42 15.12
CA LEU A 67 8.00 5.65 15.92
C LEU A 67 9.18 6.51 16.40
N ARG A 68 9.67 7.44 15.56
CA ARG A 68 10.71 8.41 15.95
C ARG A 68 10.28 9.35 17.07
N ILE A 69 9.03 9.80 17.06
CA ILE A 69 8.48 10.65 18.12
C ILE A 69 8.36 9.85 19.42
N THR A 70 7.76 8.65 19.36
CA THR A 70 7.57 7.79 20.52
C THR A 70 8.89 7.29 21.11
N SER A 71 9.88 6.98 20.28
CA SER A 71 11.23 6.60 20.73
C SER A 71 11.95 7.75 21.44
N ARG A 72 11.63 9.01 21.12
CA ARG A 72 12.22 10.18 21.76
C ARG A 72 11.59 10.45 23.13
N GLU A 73 10.30 10.20 23.28
CA GLU A 73 9.58 10.28 24.56
C GLU A 73 10.07 9.21 25.55
N SER A 74 10.41 8.01 25.06
CA SER A 74 10.91 6.92 25.91
C SER A 74 12.32 7.16 26.47
N LEU A 75 13.10 8.11 25.94
CA LEU A 75 14.40 8.53 26.49
C LEU A 75 14.31 9.72 27.46
N GLN A 76 13.16 10.39 27.54
CA GLN A 76 12.96 11.57 28.38
C GLN A 76 12.09 11.28 29.63
N GLY A 77 11.57 10.06 29.77
CA GLY A 77 10.74 9.60 30.90
C GLY A 77 11.45 8.78 31.98
N GLN A 78 12.75 8.54 31.87
CA GLN A 78 13.53 7.86 32.91
C GLN A 78 14.70 8.72 33.35
N GLU A 79 14.39 9.80 34.09
CA GLU A 79 15.40 10.50 34.88
C GLU A 79 16.06 9.50 35.86
N PRO A 80 17.39 9.48 35.99
CA PRO A 80 18.13 8.54 36.83
C PRO A 80 18.02 8.93 38.32
N LYS A 81 16.80 8.94 38.87
CA LYS A 81 16.55 9.12 40.31
C LYS A 81 16.66 7.81 41.11
N VAL A 82 17.44 6.85 40.62
CA VAL A 82 17.78 5.61 41.34
C VAL A 82 19.30 5.43 41.43
N THR A 83 20.07 6.16 40.61
CA THR A 83 21.53 5.99 40.51
C THR A 83 22.30 6.90 41.49
N LEU A 84 21.69 7.98 41.99
CA LEU A 84 22.33 8.84 42.99
C LEU A 84 22.29 8.21 44.39
N GLU A 85 21.23 7.49 44.73
CA GLU A 85 21.08 6.88 46.07
C GLU A 85 22.02 5.68 46.28
N THR A 86 22.26 4.87 45.23
CA THR A 86 23.20 3.74 45.28
C THR A 86 24.67 4.21 45.40
N LEU A 87 25.04 5.31 44.76
CA LEU A 87 26.39 5.88 44.92
C LEU A 87 26.59 6.55 46.28
N THR A 88 25.54 7.13 46.86
CA THR A 88 25.62 7.78 48.17
C THR A 88 25.70 6.73 49.30
N MET A 89 24.95 5.64 49.22
CA MET A 89 25.01 4.54 50.19
C MET A 89 26.35 3.79 50.16
N THR A 90 26.96 3.60 48.98
CA THR A 90 28.25 2.90 48.86
C THR A 90 29.42 3.74 49.43
N LYS A 91 29.28 5.07 49.45
CA LYS A 91 30.29 5.99 50.00
C LYS A 91 30.28 6.02 51.54
N MET A 92 29.14 5.72 52.17
CA MET A 92 29.03 5.66 53.64
C MET A 92 29.46 4.31 54.25
N ILE A 93 29.57 3.25 53.44
CA ILE A 93 29.99 1.91 53.90
C ILE A 93 31.53 1.74 53.89
N LYS A 94 32.27 2.64 53.21
CA LYS A 94 33.73 2.55 53.04
C LYS A 94 34.53 3.62 53.82
N SER A 95 33.90 4.32 54.77
CA SER A 95 34.58 5.20 55.74
C SER A 95 34.47 4.65 57.14
#